data_AF-A0A2D9N2U9-F1
#
_entry.id   AF-A0A2D9N2U9-F1
#
_cell.length_a   1.000
_cell.length_b   1.000
_cell.length_c   1.000
_cell.angle_alpha   90.00
_cell.angle_beta   90.00
_cell.angle_gamma   90.00
#
_symmetry.space_group_name_H-M   'P 1'
#
loop_
_entity.id
_entity.type
_entity.pdbx_description
1 polymer ?
#
loop_
_entity_poly.entity_id
_entity_poly.type
_entity_poly.pdbx_seq_one_letter_code
_entity_poly.pdbx_strand_id
1 'polypeptide(L)'
;MNLVDVVRETKATKAQGSVEGRSKMNKGGAKTKASKSRVKVYDSITTALKKGYVGQIFSTKNSNRLYVITKRKWGKDDEQEVGGRVAKGFSPGTIPSKFSDVKKYAVRTLVRHGKQRSGKFKSKKYWSRKQK
;
A
#
# COMPACT_ATOMS: atom_id res chain seq x y z
N MET A 1 -1.05 43.29 -14.11
CA MET A 1 -0.30 42.27 -13.34
C MET A 1 0.98 42.93 -12.84
N ASN A 2 1.18 42.99 -11.52
CA ASN A 2 2.35 43.63 -10.93
C ASN A 2 3.53 42.65 -10.86
N LEU A 3 4.73 43.12 -11.21
CA LEU A 3 5.97 42.31 -11.25
C LEU A 3 6.28 41.65 -9.89
N VAL A 4 5.87 42.30 -8.80
CA VAL A 4 6.07 41.84 -7.41
C VAL A 4 5.27 40.57 -7.11
N ASP A 5 4.08 40.43 -7.69
CA ASP A 5 3.21 39.28 -7.46
C ASP A 5 3.76 38.02 -8.17
N VAL A 6 4.34 38.19 -9.36
CA VAL A 6 5.01 37.12 -10.13
C VAL A 6 6.24 36.57 -9.39
N VAL A 7 7.02 37.45 -8.74
CA VAL A 7 8.22 37.04 -7.97
C VAL A 7 7.82 36.30 -6.68
N ARG A 8 6.70 36.66 -6.05
CA ARG A 8 6.17 35.93 -4.88
C ARG A 8 5.66 34.54 -5.27
N GLU A 9 4.96 34.40 -6.39
CA GLU A 9 4.48 33.11 -6.88
C GLU A 9 5.61 32.14 -7.25
N THR A 10 6.65 32.64 -7.92
CA THR A 10 7.79 31.82 -8.38
C THR A 10 8.65 31.28 -7.23
N LYS A 11 8.79 32.03 -6.12
CA LYS A 11 9.50 31.56 -4.92
C LYS A 11 8.69 30.55 -4.10
N ALA A 12 7.37 30.71 -3.98
CA ALA A 12 6.51 29.83 -3.18
C ALA A 12 6.16 28.49 -3.86
N THR A 13 6.22 28.42 -5.20
CA THR A 13 5.66 27.29 -5.97
C THR A 13 6.60 26.79 -7.07
N LYS A 14 7.88 26.57 -6.76
CA LYS A 14 8.83 25.96 -7.71
C LYS A 14 8.21 24.73 -8.40
N ALA A 15 8.08 24.79 -9.72
CA ALA A 15 7.59 23.76 -10.63
C ALA A 15 6.07 23.42 -10.63
N GLN A 16 5.18 24.25 -10.08
CA GLN A 16 3.73 23.93 -10.06
C GLN A 16 2.87 24.62 -11.14
N GLY A 17 3.47 25.32 -12.10
CA GLY A 17 2.76 26.09 -13.14
C GLY A 17 1.99 27.31 -12.58
N SER A 18 1.44 28.16 -13.44
CA SER A 18 0.74 29.39 -13.01
C SER A 18 -0.55 29.08 -12.26
N VAL A 19 -0.96 29.97 -11.35
CA VAL A 19 -2.22 29.84 -10.60
C VAL A 19 -3.43 29.82 -11.54
N GLU A 20 -3.40 30.62 -12.59
CA GLU A 20 -4.42 30.66 -13.63
C GLU A 20 -4.48 29.37 -14.48
N GLY A 21 -3.32 28.77 -14.78
CA GLY A 21 -3.28 27.47 -15.47
C GLY A 21 -3.85 26.35 -14.60
N ARG A 22 -3.59 26.40 -13.28
CA ARG A 22 -4.14 25.47 -12.29
C ARG A 22 -5.64 25.66 -12.07
N SER A 23 -6.14 26.90 -12.12
CA SER A 23 -7.57 27.18 -11.94
C SER A 23 -8.40 26.68 -13.13
N LYS A 24 -7.89 26.82 -14.36
CA LYS A 24 -8.53 26.32 -15.60
C LYS A 24 -8.55 24.79 -15.71
N MET A 25 -7.68 24.08 -15.01
CA MET A 25 -7.64 22.61 -14.99
C MET A 25 -8.65 21.97 -14.01
N ASN A 26 -9.37 22.77 -13.22
CA ASN A 26 -10.37 22.27 -12.26
C ASN A 26 -11.67 21.85 -12.97
N LYS A 27 -11.67 20.71 -13.64
CA LYS A 27 -12.91 19.95 -13.87
C LYS A 27 -13.28 19.29 -12.55
N GLY A 28 -14.50 19.55 -12.06
CA GLY A 28 -15.00 19.16 -10.74
C GLY A 28 -14.77 17.69 -10.41
N GLY A 29 -13.73 17.43 -9.63
CA GLY A 29 -13.36 16.11 -9.14
C GLY A 29 -12.39 16.26 -7.97
N ALA A 30 -12.39 15.30 -7.05
CA ALA A 30 -11.51 15.33 -5.89
C ALA A 30 -10.04 15.50 -6.33
N LYS A 31 -9.37 16.55 -5.85
CA LYS A 31 -7.95 16.81 -6.12
C LYS A 31 -7.09 15.71 -5.49
N THR A 32 -6.85 14.61 -6.21
CA THR A 32 -5.91 13.58 -5.76
C THR A 32 -4.51 13.96 -6.22
N LYS A 33 -3.62 14.32 -5.29
CA LYS A 33 -2.18 14.39 -5.60
C LYS A 33 -1.75 13.00 -6.03
N ALA A 34 -1.17 12.89 -7.23
CA ALA A 34 -0.52 11.66 -7.68
C ALA A 34 0.65 11.37 -6.73
N SER A 35 0.40 10.56 -5.71
CA SER A 35 1.43 9.98 -4.87
C SER A 35 1.64 8.55 -5.35
N LYS A 36 2.91 8.14 -5.52
CA LYS A 36 3.22 6.73 -5.76
C LYS A 36 2.57 5.93 -4.64
N SER A 37 1.60 5.06 -4.98
CA SER A 37 0.99 4.23 -3.96
C SER A 37 2.09 3.37 -3.33
N ARG A 38 2.09 3.29 -2.01
CA ARG A 38 3.01 2.39 -1.29
C ARG A 38 2.63 0.91 -1.50
N VAL A 39 1.49 0.66 -2.14
CA VAL A 39 0.82 -0.64 -2.26
C VAL A 39 0.58 -0.93 -3.73
N LYS A 40 1.06 -2.08 -4.20
CA LYS A 40 0.87 -2.51 -5.59
C LYS A 40 -0.59 -2.88 -5.83
N VAL A 41 -1.15 -2.40 -6.95
CA VAL A 41 -2.52 -2.73 -7.38
C VAL A 41 -2.44 -3.76 -8.50
N TYR A 42 -3.15 -4.87 -8.33
CA TYR A 42 -3.27 -5.93 -9.35
C TYR A 42 -4.68 -5.96 -9.95
N ASP A 43 -4.85 -6.64 -11.08
CA ASP A 43 -6.18 -6.84 -11.68
C ASP A 43 -7.06 -7.75 -10.82
N SER A 44 -6.47 -8.83 -10.27
CA SER A 44 -7.16 -9.81 -9.43
C SER A 44 -6.25 -10.36 -8.32
N ILE A 45 -6.87 -11.01 -7.33
CA ILE A 45 -6.16 -11.70 -6.24
C ILE A 45 -5.27 -12.80 -6.80
N THR A 46 -5.77 -13.60 -7.76
CA THR A 46 -5.01 -14.68 -8.40
C THR A 46 -3.73 -14.15 -9.05
N THR A 47 -3.80 -13.03 -9.76
CA THR A 47 -2.63 -12.38 -10.36
C THR A 47 -1.64 -11.91 -9.30
N ALA A 48 -2.13 -11.39 -8.17
CA ALA A 48 -1.30 -11.01 -7.05
C ALA A 48 -0.58 -12.21 -6.42
N LEU A 49 -1.25 -13.35 -6.26
CA LEU A 49 -0.64 -14.56 -5.67
C LEU A 49 0.42 -15.18 -6.58
N LYS A 50 0.19 -15.18 -7.90
CA LYS A 50 1.15 -15.65 -8.92
C LYS A 50 2.43 -14.81 -8.93
N LYS A 51 2.28 -13.47 -8.97
CA LYS A 51 3.40 -12.53 -9.18
C LYS A 51 4.04 -12.03 -7.88
N GLY A 52 3.32 -12.08 -6.77
CA GLY A 52 3.74 -11.49 -5.51
C GLY A 52 4.52 -12.45 -4.61
N TYR A 53 4.96 -11.93 -3.48
CA TYR A 53 5.69 -12.69 -2.46
C TYR A 53 4.98 -12.64 -1.10
N VAL A 54 5.30 -13.61 -0.25
CA VAL A 54 4.71 -13.74 1.08
C VAL A 54 5.05 -12.51 1.95
N GLY A 55 4.04 -11.87 2.52
CA GLY A 55 4.14 -10.63 3.28
C GLY A 55 4.04 -9.36 2.43
N GLN A 56 3.78 -9.47 1.12
CA GLN A 56 3.49 -8.31 0.28
C GLN A 56 2.07 -7.79 0.54
N ILE A 57 1.95 -6.47 0.72
CA ILE A 57 0.66 -5.77 0.77
C ILE A 57 0.26 -5.42 -0.66
N PHE A 58 -0.99 -5.69 -1.04
CA PHE A 58 -1.54 -5.34 -2.33
C PHE A 58 -3.00 -4.90 -2.24
N SER A 59 -3.51 -4.31 -3.32
CA SER A 59 -4.94 -4.09 -3.56
C SER A 59 -5.32 -4.62 -4.95
N THR A 60 -6.61 -4.67 -5.25
CA THR A 60 -7.14 -5.00 -6.57
C THR A 60 -7.87 -3.80 -7.16
N LYS A 61 -7.90 -3.66 -8.49
CA LYS A 61 -8.51 -2.50 -9.18
C LYS A 61 -9.95 -2.19 -8.74
N ASN A 62 -10.75 -3.21 -8.44
CA ASN A 62 -12.16 -3.04 -8.06
C ASN A 62 -12.41 -3.19 -6.55
N SER A 63 -11.38 -3.02 -5.72
CA SER A 63 -11.52 -3.14 -4.27
C SER A 63 -10.78 -2.04 -3.52
N ASN A 64 -11.48 -1.44 -2.55
CA ASN A 64 -10.87 -0.55 -1.56
C ASN A 64 -10.25 -1.31 -0.38
N ARG A 65 -10.15 -2.65 -0.48
CA ARG A 65 -9.59 -3.52 0.56
C ARG A 65 -8.09 -3.71 0.36
N LEU A 66 -7.36 -3.75 1.47
CA LEU A 66 -5.96 -4.15 1.46
C LEU A 66 -5.86 -5.65 1.66
N TYR A 67 -4.96 -6.29 0.94
CA TYR A 67 -4.66 -7.70 1.09
C TYR A 67 -3.19 -7.88 1.46
N VAL A 68 -2.90 -8.96 2.18
CA VAL A 68 -1.54 -9.44 2.42
C VAL A 68 -1.43 -10.87 1.92
N ILE A 69 -0.39 -11.15 1.12
CA ILE A 69 -0.08 -12.51 0.69
C ILE A 69 0.48 -13.28 1.88
N THR A 70 -0.08 -14.44 2.20
CA THR A 70 0.34 -15.30 3.32
C THR A 70 0.52 -16.74 2.85
N LYS A 71 1.24 -17.54 3.64
CA LYS A 71 1.27 -18.99 3.44
C LYS A 71 -0.03 -19.60 3.95
N ARG A 72 -0.64 -20.51 3.20
CA ARG A 72 -1.78 -21.31 3.67
C ARG A 72 -1.34 -22.20 4.83
N LYS A 73 -2.18 -22.28 5.86
CA LYS A 73 -1.99 -23.22 6.98
C LYS A 73 -3.12 -24.23 7.14
N TRP A 74 -4.34 -23.88 6.75
CA TRP A 74 -5.55 -24.65 6.99
C TRP A 74 -6.43 -24.65 5.74
N GLY A 75 -7.22 -25.73 5.57
CA GLY A 75 -8.09 -25.96 4.42
C GLY A 75 -7.42 -26.69 3.25
N LYS A 76 -8.23 -27.31 2.37
CA LYS A 76 -7.82 -28.01 1.14
C LYS A 76 -8.47 -27.46 -0.14
N ASP A 77 -9.31 -26.44 -0.03
CA ASP A 77 -9.89 -25.73 -1.17
C ASP A 77 -8.81 -25.10 -2.06
N ASP A 78 -8.61 -25.67 -3.24
CA ASP A 78 -7.57 -25.24 -4.19
C ASP A 78 -7.95 -23.95 -4.93
N GLU A 79 -9.22 -23.56 -4.93
CA GLU A 79 -9.71 -22.38 -5.64
C GLU A 79 -9.18 -21.06 -5.03
N GLN A 80 -8.82 -21.11 -3.74
CA GLN A 80 -8.35 -19.96 -2.97
C GLN A 80 -6.82 -19.92 -2.82
N GLU A 81 -6.11 -20.89 -3.39
CA GLU A 81 -4.66 -21.05 -3.24
C GLU A 81 -3.95 -20.95 -4.59
N VAL A 82 -2.79 -20.27 -4.59
CA VAL A 82 -1.84 -20.41 -5.70
C VAL A 82 -0.46 -20.71 -5.14
N GLY A 83 0.00 -21.95 -5.33
CA GLY A 83 1.36 -22.38 -4.97
C GLY A 83 1.70 -22.19 -3.48
N GLY A 84 0.83 -22.64 -2.57
CA GLY A 84 1.01 -22.50 -1.12
C GLY A 84 0.57 -21.15 -0.55
N ARG A 85 0.08 -20.23 -1.39
CA ARG A 85 -0.18 -18.82 -1.03
C ARG A 85 -1.65 -18.50 -1.09
N VAL A 86 -2.09 -17.72 -0.11
CA VAL A 86 -3.46 -17.21 0.03
C VAL A 86 -3.42 -15.72 0.33
N ALA A 87 -4.51 -15.02 0.04
CA ALA A 87 -4.65 -13.60 0.34
C ALA A 87 -5.49 -13.39 1.59
N LYS A 88 -4.94 -12.70 2.59
CA LYS A 88 -5.73 -12.23 3.75
C LYS A 88 -6.19 -10.79 3.52
N GLY A 89 -7.50 -10.59 3.48
CA GLY A 89 -8.11 -9.27 3.33
C GLY A 89 -8.22 -8.48 4.65
N PHE A 90 -8.12 -7.17 4.54
CA PHE A 90 -8.30 -6.17 5.59
C PHE A 90 -9.26 -5.10 5.05
N SER A 91 -10.48 -5.09 5.56
CA SER A 91 -11.50 -4.14 5.13
C SER A 91 -11.31 -2.80 5.85
N PRO A 92 -11.48 -1.67 5.14
CA PRO A 92 -11.61 -0.36 5.78
C PRO A 92 -12.75 -0.40 6.82
N GLY A 93 -12.55 0.23 7.98
CA GLY A 93 -13.55 0.27 9.05
C GLY A 93 -13.57 -0.93 10.00
N THR A 94 -13.01 -2.09 9.63
CA THR A 94 -12.93 -3.28 10.50
C THR A 94 -11.56 -3.43 11.15
N ILE A 95 -11.48 -3.75 12.45
CA ILE A 95 -10.18 -3.96 13.12
C ILE A 95 -9.54 -5.27 12.60
N PRO A 96 -8.30 -5.25 12.08
CA PRO A 96 -7.40 -4.10 11.93
C PRO A 96 -7.57 -3.38 10.58
N SER A 97 -7.94 -2.10 10.64
CA SER A 97 -8.21 -1.24 9.46
C SER A 97 -7.07 -0.27 9.15
N LYS A 98 -6.26 0.08 10.16
CA LYS A 98 -5.16 1.04 10.00
C LYS A 98 -4.03 0.42 9.20
N PHE A 99 -3.51 1.18 8.22
CA PHE A 99 -2.38 0.75 7.40
C PHE A 99 -1.16 0.31 8.23
N SER A 100 -0.93 0.93 9.39
CA SER A 100 0.13 0.53 10.33
C SER A 100 0.00 -0.91 10.80
N ASP A 101 -1.22 -1.38 11.05
CA ASP A 101 -1.46 -2.72 11.58
C ASP A 101 -1.42 -3.77 10.48
N VAL A 102 -1.93 -3.44 9.28
CA VAL A 102 -1.73 -4.23 8.06
C VAL A 102 -0.23 -4.39 7.78
N LYS A 103 0.55 -3.31 7.92
CA LYS A 103 2.00 -3.33 7.76
C LYS A 103 2.70 -4.19 8.79
N LYS A 104 2.30 -4.11 10.08
CA LYS A 104 2.84 -5.01 11.11
C LYS A 104 2.54 -6.47 10.77
N TYR A 105 1.32 -6.78 10.34
CA TYR A 105 0.96 -8.13 9.91
C TYR A 105 1.81 -8.61 8.72
N ALA A 106 1.92 -7.79 7.68
CA ALA A 106 2.73 -8.06 6.49
C ALA A 106 4.20 -8.36 6.83
N VAL A 107 4.82 -7.54 7.67
CA VAL A 107 6.22 -7.74 8.11
C VAL A 107 6.35 -9.04 8.91
N ARG A 108 5.43 -9.34 9.84
CA ARG A 108 5.48 -10.60 10.60
C ARG A 108 5.34 -11.82 9.69
N THR A 109 4.45 -11.75 8.70
CA THR A 109 4.26 -12.82 7.71
C THR A 109 5.53 -13.00 6.86
N LEU A 110 6.16 -11.91 6.43
CA LEU A 110 7.40 -11.93 5.67
C LEU A 110 8.54 -12.59 6.47
N VAL A 111 8.67 -12.28 7.76
CA VAL A 111 9.69 -12.89 8.64
C VAL A 111 9.40 -14.37 8.89
N ARG A 112 8.14 -14.74 9.13
CA ARG A 112 7.75 -16.13 9.44
C ARG A 112 7.80 -17.07 8.24
N HIS A 113 7.48 -16.57 7.04
CA HIS A 113 7.19 -17.40 5.88
C HIS A 113 7.91 -16.96 4.60
N GLY A 114 8.38 -15.71 4.51
CA GLY A 114 8.97 -15.12 3.31
C GLY A 114 10.50 -15.09 3.30
N LYS A 115 11.17 -15.98 4.05
CA LYS A 115 12.65 -16.12 4.13
C LYS A 115 13.42 -14.85 4.56
N GLN A 116 12.75 -13.79 5.01
CA GLN A 116 13.38 -12.54 5.41
C GLN A 116 13.97 -12.62 6.82
N ARG A 117 15.30 -12.44 6.93
CA ARG A 117 16.04 -12.55 8.21
C ARG A 117 16.59 -11.24 8.75
N SER A 118 16.43 -10.12 8.06
CA SER A 118 16.98 -8.82 8.49
C SER A 118 16.48 -8.41 9.89
N GLY A 119 17.42 -8.04 10.77
CA GLY A 119 17.14 -7.60 12.15
C GLY A 119 16.18 -6.41 12.24
N LYS A 120 16.16 -5.55 11.20
CA LYS A 120 15.20 -4.42 11.09
C LYS A 120 13.74 -4.86 11.23
N PHE A 121 13.40 -6.02 10.69
CA PHE A 121 12.04 -6.57 10.71
C PHE A 121 11.73 -7.40 11.96
N LYS A 122 12.74 -7.74 12.77
CA LYS A 122 12.61 -8.43 14.07
C LYS A 122 12.53 -7.48 15.26
N SER A 123 12.55 -6.17 15.03
CA SER A 123 12.52 -5.14 16.07
C SER A 123 11.17 -5.03 16.80
N LYS A 124 11.17 -4.40 17.98
CA LYS A 124 9.96 -4.08 18.79
C LYS A 124 8.90 -3.28 18.03
N LYS A 125 9.26 -2.66 16.90
CA LYS A 125 8.34 -1.92 16.03
C LYS A 125 7.23 -2.80 15.43
N TYR A 126 7.53 -4.06 15.16
CA TYR A 126 6.60 -4.99 14.50
C TYR A 126 6.19 -6.17 15.39
N TRP A 127 6.90 -6.38 16.49
CA TRP A 127 6.73 -7.48 17.42
C TRP A 127 6.62 -6.97 18.86
N SER A 128 5.67 -7.50 19.62
CA SER A 128 5.54 -7.19 21.05
C SER A 128 6.67 -7.80 21.90
N ARG A 129 7.28 -8.89 21.43
CA ARG A 129 8.42 -9.57 22.06
C ARG A 129 9.59 -9.66 21.10
N LYS A 130 10.82 -9.54 21.60
CA LYS A 130 12.05 -9.70 20.80
C LYS A 130 12.04 -11.11 20.20
N GLN A 131 12.12 -11.21 18.87
CA GLN A 131 12.25 -12.49 18.20
C GLN A 131 13.65 -13.05 18.47
N LYS A 132 13.73 -14.32 18.88
CA LYS A 132 14.99 -15.08 18.92
C LYS A 132 15.55 -15.24 17.49
#